data_AF-A0A1V6GHM0-F1
#
_entry.id   AF-A0A1V6GHM0-F1
#
_cell.length_a   1.000
_cell.length_b   1.000
_cell.length_c   1.000
_cell.angle_alpha   90.00
_cell.angle_beta   90.00
_cell.angle_gamma   90.00
#
_symmetry.space_group_name_H-M   'P 1'
#
loop_
_entity.id
_entity.type
_entity.pdbx_description
1 polymer ?
#
loop_
_entity_poly.entity_id
_entity_poly.type
_entity_poly.pdbx_seq_one_letter_code
_entity_poly.pdbx_strand_id
1 'polypeptide(L)'
;MTIIILELAALFIAGIITDLLVTRYTRSVAERKVWSATILSGMITFANFLLITLIIKEGSMQSFFGIAAYAGGNTVGTYVAMVKQAF
;
A
#
# COMPACT_ATOMS: atom_id res chain seq x y z
N MET A 1 -8.61 11.88 20.09
CA MET A 1 -7.17 12.00 19.80
C MET A 1 -6.53 10.64 19.52
N THR A 2 -6.65 9.64 20.42
CA THR A 2 -6.09 8.29 20.22
C THR A 2 -6.59 7.58 18.95
N ILE A 3 -7.88 7.71 18.64
CA ILE A 3 -8.51 7.08 17.46
C ILE A 3 -7.90 7.60 16.14
N ILE A 4 -7.71 8.92 16.03
CA ILE A 4 -7.12 9.56 14.84
C ILE A 4 -5.67 9.08 14.61
N ILE A 5 -4.88 8.94 15.66
CA ILE A 5 -3.49 8.46 15.54
C ILE A 5 -3.48 7.01 15.03
N LEU A 6 -4.41 6.18 15.52
CA LEU A 6 -4.58 4.80 15.06
C LEU A 6 -5.00 4.74 13.58
N GLU A 7 -5.94 5.59 13.16
CA GLU A 7 -6.36 5.70 11.75
C GLU A 7 -5.19 6.11 10.85
N LEU A 8 -4.43 7.14 11.24
CA LEU A 8 -3.25 7.59 10.48
C LEU A 8 -2.17 6.51 10.42
N ALA A 9 -1.93 5.79 11.52
CA ALA A 9 -0.98 4.67 11.55
C ALA A 9 -1.46 3.51 10.66
N ALA A 10 -2.75 3.19 10.67
CA ALA A 10 -3.34 2.17 9.82
C ALA A 10 -3.21 2.55 8.33
N LEU A 11 -3.51 3.80 7.96
CA LEU A 11 -3.32 4.31 6.60
C LEU A 11 -1.86 4.26 6.16
N PHE A 12 -0.93 4.63 7.05
CA PHE A 12 0.50 4.56 6.78
C PHE A 12 0.96 3.12 6.52
N ILE A 13 0.57 2.17 7.39
CA ILE A 13 0.89 0.74 7.22
C ILE A 13 0.26 0.20 5.94
N ALA A 14 -0.99 0.56 5.66
CA ALA A 14 -1.68 0.14 4.45
C ALA A 14 -0.97 0.66 3.19
N GLY A 15 -0.50 1.91 3.20
CA GLY A 15 0.36 2.45 2.15
C GLY A 15 1.64 1.66 1.93
N ILE A 16 2.34 1.28 3.02
CA ILE A 16 3.54 0.43 2.93
C ILE A 16 3.21 -0.90 2.26
N ILE A 17 2.18 -1.60 2.73
CA ILE A 17 1.83 -2.93 2.24
C ILE A 17 1.45 -2.86 0.75
N THR A 18 0.61 -1.89 0.36
CA THR A 18 0.18 -1.72 -1.02
C THR A 18 1.38 -1.46 -1.94
N ASP A 19 2.28 -0.56 -1.55
CA ASP A 19 3.43 -0.24 -2.40
C ASP A 19 4.44 -1.39 -2.50
N LEU A 20 4.67 -2.14 -1.41
CA LEU A 20 5.50 -3.36 -1.46
C LEU A 20 4.94 -4.37 -2.48
N LEU A 21 3.62 -4.55 -2.51
CA LEU A 21 2.96 -5.44 -3.46
C LEU A 21 3.09 -4.92 -4.90
N VAL A 22 2.85 -3.62 -5.12
CA VAL A 22 2.94 -2.98 -6.43
C VAL A 22 4.37 -3.00 -6.96
N THR A 23 5.36 -2.65 -6.15
CA THR A 23 6.77 -2.66 -6.55
C THR A 23 7.22 -4.07 -6.91
N ARG A 24 6.81 -5.09 -6.14
CA ARG A 24 7.10 -6.49 -6.46
C ARG A 24 6.37 -6.96 -7.72
N TYR A 25 5.13 -6.52 -7.93
CA TYR A 25 4.38 -6.79 -9.15
C TYR A 25 5.09 -6.22 -10.38
N THR A 26 5.45 -4.95 -10.35
CA THR A 26 6.17 -4.26 -11.43
C THR A 26 7.46 -4.97 -11.77
N ARG A 27 8.20 -5.45 -10.77
CA ARG A 27 9.39 -6.29 -10.98
C ARG A 27 9.06 -7.62 -11.66
N SER A 28 8.05 -8.34 -11.17
CA SER A 28 7.63 -9.61 -11.79
C SER A 28 7.19 -9.43 -13.23
N VAL A 29 6.56 -8.30 -13.57
CA VAL A 29 6.22 -7.92 -14.95
C VAL A 29 7.49 -7.67 -15.76
N ALA A 30 8.44 -6.88 -15.24
CA ALA A 30 9.71 -6.59 -15.91
C ALA A 30 10.55 -7.86 -16.18
N GLU A 31 10.56 -8.80 -15.23
CA GLU A 31 11.25 -10.09 -15.34
C GLU A 31 10.44 -11.16 -16.11
N ARG A 32 9.28 -10.80 -16.67
CA ARG A 32 8.36 -11.70 -17.41
C ARG A 32 7.91 -12.94 -16.59
N LYS A 33 7.86 -12.83 -15.27
CA LYS A 33 7.39 -13.88 -14.35
C LYS A 33 5.86 -13.88 -14.28
N VAL A 34 5.23 -14.45 -15.30
CA VAL A 34 3.76 -14.47 -15.50
C VAL A 34 3.01 -14.91 -14.24
N TRP A 35 3.38 -16.04 -13.65
CA TRP A 35 2.66 -16.59 -12.50
C TRP A 35 2.72 -15.69 -11.26
N SER A 36 3.90 -15.12 -10.99
CA SER A 36 4.07 -14.17 -9.88
C SER A 36 3.30 -12.88 -10.13
N ALA A 37 3.33 -12.35 -11.35
CA ALA A 37 2.60 -11.14 -11.72
C ALA A 37 1.09 -11.33 -11.58
N THR A 38 0.54 -12.48 -11.99
CA THR A 38 -0.88 -12.80 -11.86
C THR A 38 -1.33 -12.84 -10.40
N ILE A 39 -0.59 -13.56 -9.54
CA ILE A 39 -0.94 -13.61 -8.11
C ILE A 39 -0.83 -12.24 -7.46
N LEU A 40 0.26 -11.52 -7.72
CA LEU A 40 0.45 -10.19 -7.14
C LEU A 40 -0.65 -9.23 -7.59
N SER A 41 -1.07 -9.28 -8.85
CA SER A 41 -2.22 -8.50 -9.35
C SER A 41 -3.50 -8.81 -8.58
N GLY A 42 -3.77 -10.10 -8.31
CA GLY A 42 -4.91 -10.50 -7.48
C GLY A 42 -4.80 -9.95 -6.06
N MET A 43 -3.64 -10.10 -5.41
CA MET A 43 -3.42 -9.59 -4.05
C MET A 43 -3.54 -8.07 -3.95
N ILE A 44 -3.00 -7.33 -4.92
CA ILE A 44 -3.14 -5.87 -5.02
C ILE A 44 -4.62 -5.49 -5.14
N THR A 45 -5.38 -6.22 -5.94
CA THR A 45 -6.82 -5.96 -6.13
C THR A 45 -7.58 -6.14 -4.82
N PHE A 46 -7.35 -7.24 -4.08
CA PHE A 46 -7.95 -7.46 -2.77
C PHE A 46 -7.51 -6.40 -1.74
N ALA A 47 -6.23 -6.06 -1.69
CA ALA A 47 -5.70 -5.05 -0.78
C ALA A 47 -6.34 -3.68 -1.03
N ASN A 48 -6.39 -3.24 -2.30
CA ASN A 48 -7.00 -1.98 -2.69
C ASN A 48 -8.51 -1.95 -2.41
N PHE A 49 -9.24 -3.03 -2.72
CA PHE A 49 -10.67 -3.08 -2.45
C PHE A 49 -10.98 -3.05 -0.95
N LEU A 50 -10.19 -3.76 -0.14
CA LEU A 50 -10.31 -3.71 1.32
C LEU A 50 -10.01 -2.31 1.86
N LEU A 51 -8.93 -1.68 1.40
CA LEU A 51 -8.57 -0.29 1.73
C LEU A 51 -9.70 0.67 1.39
N ILE A 52 -10.20 0.63 0.15
CA ILE A 52 -11.31 1.48 -0.31
C ILE A 52 -12.56 1.24 0.55
N THR A 53 -12.88 -0.01 0.87
CA THR A 53 -14.04 -0.35 1.70
C THR A 53 -13.89 0.23 3.11
N LEU A 54 -12.71 0.13 3.72
CA LEU A 54 -12.44 0.69 5.04
C LEU A 54 -12.49 2.23 5.03
N ILE A 55 -11.84 2.85 4.04
CA ILE A 55 -11.81 4.31 3.86
C ILE A 55 -13.21 4.89 3.63
N ILE A 56 -14.03 4.24 2.78
CA ILE A 56 -15.39 4.70 2.49
C ILE A 56 -16.31 4.49 3.70
N LYS A 57 -16.20 3.36 4.39
CA LYS A 57 -17.08 3.01 5.52
C LYS A 57 -16.93 3.95 6.72
N GLU A 58 -15.73 4.48 6.96
CA GLU A 58 -15.48 5.38 8.09
C GLU A 58 -15.76 6.86 7.78
N GLY A 59 -16.11 7.21 6.54
CA GLY A 59 -16.32 8.62 6.16
C GLY A 59 -15.07 9.50 6.37
N SER A 60 -13.90 8.89 6.59
CA SER A 60 -12.64 9.53 6.98
C SER A 60 -11.92 10.23 5.81
N MET A 61 -12.55 10.24 4.63
CA MET A 61 -12.14 11.03 3.48
C MET A 61 -12.38 12.51 3.75
N GLN A 62 -11.43 13.20 4.41
CA GLN A 62 -11.14 14.63 4.14
C GLN A 62 -9.99 15.28 4.91
N SER A 63 -9.29 14.63 5.85
CA SER A 63 -8.14 15.26 6.48
C SER A 63 -6.87 15.10 5.62
N PHE A 64 -6.25 16.22 5.22
CA PHE A 64 -4.92 16.29 4.59
C PHE A 64 -3.90 15.32 5.21
N PHE A 65 -3.96 15.13 6.53
CA PHE A 65 -3.12 14.20 7.28
C PHE A 65 -3.30 12.73 6.89
N GLY A 66 -4.52 12.27 6.55
CA GLY A 66 -4.76 10.90 6.10
C GLY A 66 -4.12 10.62 4.74
N ILE A 67 -4.23 11.57 3.81
CA ILE A 67 -3.55 11.51 2.51
C ILE A 67 -2.03 11.50 2.72
N ALA A 68 -1.51 12.40 3.56
CA ALA A 68 -0.08 12.46 3.86
C ALA A 68 0.43 11.16 4.52
N ALA A 69 -0.33 10.56 5.43
CA ALA A 69 0.03 9.30 6.06
C ALA A 69 0.05 8.15 5.04
N TYR A 70 -0.99 8.00 4.22
CA TYR A 70 -1.02 6.98 3.18
C TYR A 70 0.09 7.16 2.14
N ALA A 71 0.32 8.39 1.66
CA ALA A 71 1.38 8.71 0.70
C ALA A 71 2.78 8.50 1.28
N GLY A 72 3.00 8.91 2.54
CA GLY A 72 4.25 8.66 3.26
C GLY A 72 4.51 7.16 3.43
N GLY A 73 3.47 6.40 3.77
CA GLY A 73 3.52 4.94 3.84
C GLY A 73 3.92 4.30 2.52
N ASN A 74 3.29 4.68 1.41
CA ASN A 74 3.66 4.19 0.08
C ASN A 74 5.13 4.51 -0.25
N THR A 75 5.56 5.75 0.01
CA THR A 75 6.94 6.19 -0.27
C THR A 75 7.96 5.36 0.52
N VAL A 76 7.69 5.08 1.80
CA VAL A 76 8.52 4.19 2.62
C VAL A 76 8.47 2.76 2.10
N GLY A 77 7.30 2.28 1.69
CA GLY A 77 7.13 0.98 1.04
C GLY A 77 8.01 0.84 -0.20
N THR A 78 8.00 1.84 -1.10
CA THR A 78 8.84 1.85 -2.30
C THR A 78 10.30 1.82 -1.93
N TYR A 79 10.72 2.73 -1.04
CA TYR A 79 12.11 2.80 -0.60
C TYR A 79 12.58 1.47 -0.01
N VAL A 80 11.79 0.86 0.88
CA VAL A 80 12.12 -0.44 1.48
C VAL A 80 12.17 -1.54 0.42
N ALA A 81 11.19 -1.63 -0.48
CA ALA A 81 11.19 -2.64 -1.55
C ALA A 81 12.42 -2.51 -2.47
N MET A 82 12.82 -1.28 -2.80
CA MET A 82 13.95 -1.03 -3.69
C MET A 82 15.29 -1.22 -2.97
N VAL A 83 15.43 -0.72 -1.73
CA VAL A 83 16.68 -0.79 -0.97
C VAL A 83 16.94 -2.18 -0.42
N LYS A 84 15.93 -2.91 0.06
CA LYS A 84 16.12 -4.32 0.47
C LYS A 84 16.39 -5.26 -0.71
N GLN A 85 16.25 -4.79 -1.96
CA GLN A 85 16.70 -5.52 -3.15
C GLN A 85 18.15 -5.16 -3.56
N ALA A 86 18.91 -4.49 -2.69
CA ALA A 86 20.36 -4.62 -2.64
C ALA A 86 20.85 -5.92 -1.96
N PHE A 87 19.94 -6.79 -1.50
CA PHE A 87 20.24 -8.10 -0.94
C PHE A 87 19.33 -9.19 -1.53
#